data_AF-E6QL16-F1
#
_entry.id   AF-E6QL16-F1
#
_cell.length_a   1.000
_cell.length_b   1.000
_cell.length_c   1.000
_cell.angle_alpha   90.00
_cell.angle_beta   90.00
_cell.angle_gamma   90.00
#
_symmetry.space_group_name_H-M   'P 1'
#
loop_
_entity.id
_entity.type
_entity.pdbx_description
1 polymer ?
#
loop_
_entity_poly.entity_id
_entity_poly.type
_entity_poly.pdbx_seq_one_letter_code
_entity_poly.pdbx_strand_id
1 'polypeptide(L)'
;MQTRPQTYEIFEISPRFRKTVEERIEKLERDAVTDELALPALDNEDHLRRHRKLIAIQRAEALRMRIFLDQARTRLTRPLIEL
;
A
#
# COMPACT_ATOMS: atom_id res chain seq x y z
N MET A 1 -27.64 -21.13 -10.92
CA MET A 1 -26.77 -20.72 -9.79
C MET A 1 -26.92 -19.23 -9.60
N GLN A 2 -27.58 -18.78 -8.52
CA GLN A 2 -27.72 -17.34 -8.23
C GLN A 2 -26.44 -16.85 -7.55
N THR A 3 -25.67 -16.01 -8.23
CA THR A 3 -24.56 -15.26 -7.63
C THR A 3 -25.16 -14.13 -6.80
N ARG A 4 -25.12 -14.24 -5.47
CA ARG A 4 -25.45 -13.11 -4.58
C ARG A 4 -24.46 -11.97 -4.88
N PRO A 5 -24.92 -10.72 -5.08
CA PRO A 5 -24.00 -9.60 -5.12
C PRO A 5 -23.31 -9.51 -3.75
N GLN A 6 -21.98 -9.65 -3.74
CA GLN A 6 -21.18 -9.36 -2.54
C GLN A 6 -21.34 -7.86 -2.28
N THR A 7 -22.13 -7.51 -1.27
CA THR A 7 -22.21 -6.13 -0.79
C THR A 7 -20.85 -5.81 -0.19
N TYR A 8 -19.97 -5.15 -0.96
CA TYR A 8 -18.74 -4.59 -0.42
C TYR A 8 -19.16 -3.51 0.56
N GLU A 9 -19.16 -3.85 1.85
CA GLU A 9 -19.39 -2.90 2.92
C GLU A 9 -18.26 -1.87 2.81
N ILE A 10 -18.60 -0.65 2.40
CA ILE A 10 -17.61 0.40 2.19
C ILE A 10 -17.14 0.85 3.58
N PHE A 11 -16.03 0.28 4.05
CA PHE A 11 -15.49 0.63 5.35
C PHE A 11 -14.98 2.07 5.35
N GLU A 12 -15.29 2.77 6.44
CA GLU A 12 -14.85 4.14 6.65
C GLU A 12 -13.59 4.18 7.51
N ILE A 13 -12.56 4.88 7.04
CA ILE A 13 -11.30 5.07 7.75
C ILE A 13 -11.13 6.52 8.21
N SER A 14 -10.42 6.72 9.33
CA SER A 14 -10.08 8.07 9.79
C SER A 14 -9.03 8.72 8.89
N PRO A 15 -9.00 10.06 8.76
CA PRO A 15 -7.97 10.76 8.00
C PRO A 15 -6.55 10.45 8.48
N ARG A 16 -6.36 10.30 9.80
CA ARG A 16 -5.07 9.92 10.39
C ARG A 16 -4.62 8.53 9.91
N PHE A 17 -5.53 7.56 9.91
CA PHE A 17 -5.22 6.22 9.44
C PHE A 17 -4.90 6.22 7.95
N ARG A 18 -5.68 6.92 7.12
CA ARG A 18 -5.38 7.09 5.69
C ARG A 18 -3.95 7.62 5.50
N LYS A 19 -3.59 8.72 6.18
CA LYS A 19 -2.26 9.31 6.08
C LYS A 19 -1.15 8.32 6.45
N THR A 20 -1.31 7.55 7.53
CA THR A 20 -0.31 6.54 7.92
C THR A 20 -0.16 5.45 6.87
N VAL A 21 -1.24 5.02 6.21
CA VAL A 21 -1.18 4.05 5.11
C VAL A 21 -0.49 4.66 3.88
N GLU A 22 -0.81 5.90 3.52
CA GLU A 22 -0.15 6.64 2.42
C GLU A 22 1.36 6.75 2.65
N GLU A 23 1.79 7.20 3.84
CA GLU A 23 3.21 7.27 4.23
C GLU A 23 3.89 5.89 4.14
N ARG A 24 3.18 4.81 4.49
CA ARG A 24 3.70 3.45 4.39
C ARG A 24 3.86 3.00 2.94
N ILE A 25 2.91 3.31 2.07
CA ILE A 25 2.97 3.06 0.63
C ILE A 25 4.19 3.75 0.04
N GLU A 26 4.34 5.06 0.29
CA GLU A 26 5.46 5.85 -0.22
C GLU A 26 6.81 5.27 0.22
N LYS A 27 6.91 4.83 1.48
CA LYS A 27 8.12 4.19 1.98
C LYS A 27 8.42 2.89 1.24
N LEU A 28 7.43 2.02 1.05
CA LEU A 28 7.62 0.75 0.32
C LEU A 28 8.04 0.98 -1.13
N GLU A 29 7.46 1.97 -1.80
CA GLU A 29 7.82 2.33 -3.17
C GLU A 29 9.26 2.89 -3.24
N ARG A 30 9.64 3.75 -2.30
CA ARG A 30 11.00 4.31 -2.21
C ARG A 30 12.05 3.25 -1.91
N ASP A 31 11.76 2.35 -0.97
CA ASP A 31 12.65 1.24 -0.62
C ASP A 31 12.84 0.32 -1.85
N ALA A 32 11.77 0.01 -2.59
CA ALA A 32 11.84 -0.81 -3.80
C ALA A 32 12.69 -0.17 -4.91
N VAL A 33 12.56 1.13 -5.14
CA VAL A 33 13.41 1.86 -6.09
C VAL A 33 14.88 1.83 -5.65
N THR A 34 15.13 2.00 -4.35
CA THR A 34 16.50 1.95 -3.80
C THR A 34 17.11 0.57 -4.00
N ASP A 35 16.37 -0.49 -3.72
CA ASP A 35 16.80 -1.88 -3.93
C ASP A 35 17.03 -2.19 -5.42
N GLU A 36 16.20 -1.66 -6.33
CA GLU A 36 16.39 -1.80 -7.78
C GLU A 36 17.69 -1.15 -8.27
N LEU A 37 18.00 0.05 -7.77
CA LEU A 37 19.23 0.76 -8.09
C LEU A 37 20.49 0.04 -7.57
N ALA A 38 20.36 -0.74 -6.50
CA ALA A 38 21.45 -1.54 -5.95
C ALA A 38 21.71 -2.85 -6.73
N LEU A 39 20.74 -3.36 -7.49
CA LEU A 39 20.86 -4.64 -8.22
C LEU A 39 22.13 -4.76 -9.09
N PRO A 40 22.55 -3.74 -9.86
CA PRO A 40 23.74 -3.85 -10.72
C PRO A 40 25.06 -4.02 -9.95
N ALA A 41 25.09 -3.68 -8.66
CA ALA A 41 26.27 -3.79 -7.81
C ALA A 41 26.37 -5.15 -7.07
N LEU A 42 25.42 -6.07 -7.30
CA LEU A 42 25.37 -7.38 -6.65
C LEU A 42 25.93 -8.47 -7.55
N ASP A 43 27.08 -9.04 -7.18
CA ASP A 43 27.72 -10.14 -7.92
C ASP A 43 27.22 -11.54 -7.50
N ASN A 44 26.66 -11.66 -6.30
CA ASN A 44 26.19 -12.94 -5.78
C ASN A 44 24.77 -13.24 -6.28
N GLU A 45 24.62 -14.34 -7.03
CA GLU A 45 23.35 -14.75 -7.64
C GLU A 45 22.22 -14.97 -6.62
N ASP A 46 22.50 -15.54 -5.46
CA ASP A 46 21.49 -15.75 -4.42
C ASP A 46 21.08 -14.43 -3.77
N HIS A 47 22.02 -13.49 -3.61
CA HIS A 47 21.70 -12.13 -3.13
C HIS A 47 20.80 -11.41 -4.13
N LEU A 48 21.11 -11.53 -5.42
CA LEU A 48 20.32 -10.98 -6.52
C LEU A 48 18.89 -11.55 -6.53
N ARG A 49 18.73 -12.87 -6.38
CA ARG A 49 17.42 -13.53 -6.29
C ARG A 49 16.62 -13.04 -5.09
N ARG A 50 17.25 -12.92 -3.92
CA ARG A 50 16.60 -12.42 -2.70
C ARG A 50 16.19 -10.96 -2.84
N HIS A 51 17.05 -10.09 -3.40
CA HIS A 51 16.72 -8.69 -3.65
C HIS A 51 15.54 -8.55 -4.61
N ARG A 52 15.54 -9.28 -5.74
CA ARG A 52 14.40 -9.27 -6.68
C ARG A 52 13.10 -9.71 -6.01
N LYS A 53 13.14 -10.73 -5.15
CA LYS A 53 11.96 -11.17 -4.39
C LYS A 53 11.50 -10.12 -3.40
N LEU A 54 12.43 -9.45 -2.72
CA LEU A 54 12.12 -8.36 -1.79
C LEU A 54 11.42 -7.19 -2.51
N ILE A 55 11.98 -6.73 -3.63
CA ILE A 55 11.40 -5.68 -4.48
C ILE A 55 9.97 -6.06 -4.89
N ALA A 56 9.78 -7.29 -5.38
CA ALA A 56 8.46 -7.77 -5.78
C ALA A 56 7.44 -7.75 -4.63
N ILE A 57 7.85 -8.15 -3.42
CA ILE A 57 7.00 -8.14 -2.24
C ILE A 57 6.65 -6.72 -1.82
N GLN A 58 7.63 -5.80 -1.78
CA GLN A 58 7.41 -4.40 -1.43
C GLN A 58 6.41 -3.73 -2.39
N ARG A 59 6.60 -3.91 -3.71
CA ARG A 59 5.68 -3.39 -4.74
C ARG A 59 4.30 -4.00 -4.64
N ALA A 60 4.19 -5.31 -4.45
CA ALA A 60 2.91 -5.99 -4.30
C ALA A 60 2.15 -5.52 -3.04
N GLU A 61 2.86 -5.28 -1.95
CA GLU A 61 2.27 -4.77 -0.72
C GLU A 61 1.79 -3.33 -0.85
N ALA A 62 2.61 -2.45 -1.46
CA ALA A 62 2.21 -1.08 -1.76
C ALA A 62 0.93 -1.04 -2.62
N LEU A 63 0.86 -1.89 -3.65
CA LEU A 63 -0.33 -2.01 -4.49
C LEU A 63 -1.56 -2.49 -3.71
N ARG A 64 -1.42 -3.50 -2.84
CA ARG A 64 -2.52 -3.98 -1.99
C ARG A 64 -3.06 -2.86 -1.10
N MET A 65 -2.18 -2.10 -0.45
CA MET A 65 -2.57 -0.97 0.40
C MET A 65 -3.26 0.14 -0.41
N ARG A 66 -2.82 0.38 -1.65
CA ARG A 66 -3.42 1.38 -2.55
C ARG A 66 -4.84 0.98 -2.98
N ILE A 67 -5.03 -0.28 -3.39
CA ILE A 67 -6.36 -0.83 -3.69
C ILE A 67 -7.27 -0.72 -2.47
N PHE A 68 -6.76 -1.02 -1.27
CA PHE A 68 -7.51 -0.85 -0.04
C PHE A 68 -7.94 0.61 0.19
N LEU A 69 -7.03 1.58 0.02
CA LEU A 69 -7.37 3.01 0.17
C LEU A 69 -8.36 3.51 -0.89
N ASP A 70 -8.30 2.99 -2.11
CA ASP A 70 -9.24 3.33 -3.19
C ASP A 70 -10.65 2.79 -2.91
N GLN A 71 -10.73 1.65 -2.23
CA GLN A 71 -12.01 1.05 -1.81
C GLN A 71 -12.56 1.65 -0.52
N ALA A 72 -11.72 2.24 0.32
CA ALA A 72 -12.11 2.82 1.60
C ALA A 72 -12.64 4.26 1.45
N ARG A 73 -13.73 4.59 2.16
CA ARG A 73 -14.16 5.99 2.32
C ARG A 73 -13.39 6.64 3.44
N THR A 74 -12.90 7.85 3.22
CA THR A 74 -12.29 8.63 4.31
C THR A 74 -13.40 9.39 5.02
N ARG A 75 -13.53 9.19 6.33
CA ARG A 75 -14.51 9.93 7.14
C ARG A 75 -14.24 11.41 7.00
N LEU A 76 -15.24 12.16 6.54
CA LEU A 76 -15.23 13.61 6.61
C LEU A 76 -15.22 13.99 8.09
N THR A 77 -14.18 14.69 8.53
CA THR A 77 -14.17 15.34 9.84
C THR A 77 -15.28 16.39 9.83
N ARG A 78 -16.46 16.04 10.34
CA ARG A 78 -17.49 17.03 10.65
C ARG A 78 -16.87 18.00 11.67
N PRO A 79 -16.83 19.32 11.42
CA PRO A 79 -16.35 20.25 12.43
C PRO A 79 -17.27 20.12 13.65
N LEU A 80 -16.67 19.75 14.79
CA LEU A 80 -17.35 19.58 16.07
C LEU A 80 -17.39 20.92 16.82
N ILE A 81 -17.76 22.02 16.17
CA ILE A 81 -18.21 23.25 16.83
C ILE A 81 -19.20 23.93 15.85
N GLU A 82 -20.49 23.96 16.21
CA GLU A 82 -21.37 25.05 15.80
C GLU A 82 -21.02 26.23 16.72
N LEU A 83 -20.49 27.31 16.16
CA LEU A 83 -20.27 28.58 16.86
C LEU A 83 -21.59 29.36 16.93
#